data_AF-A0AAN8ZVA5-F1
#
_entry.id   AF-A0AAN8ZVA5-F1
#
_cell.length_a   1.000
_cell.length_b   1.000
_cell.length_c   1.000
_cell.angle_alpha   90.00
_cell.angle_beta   90.00
_cell.angle_gamma   90.00
#
_symmetry.space_group_name_H-M   'P 1'
#
loop_
_entity.id
_entity.type
_entity.pdbx_description
1 polymer ?
#
loop_
_entity_poly.entity_id
_entity_poly.type
_entity_poly.pdbx_seq_one_letter_code
_entity_poly.pdbx_strand_id
1 'polypeptide(L)'
;MAPHIHNHDISLCYEKKDMMDLTFNMPENSLNKTRYLREHLKYAIVCTLADAGQVSPLRVNRLEIKKIKGALMVTFTLLEKPPITGDVDGAGNEFTLAEAYNSIKSKLDKSQLIVAVNLGPSSQHPDIVQLVAMPNTMNEILRDDGVIEGTESPPGYTKGKSLPYVSGSRNTLVYAYSSSRRAFPVLTLE
;
A
#
# COMPACT_ATOMS: atom_id res chain seq x y z
N MET A 1 -12.28 2.72 12.70
CA MET A 1 -11.36 1.59 12.45
C MET A 1 -10.59 1.94 11.18
N ALA A 2 -9.25 2.01 11.23
CA ALA A 2 -8.44 2.37 10.06
C ALA A 2 -8.40 1.18 9.08
N PRO A 3 -8.62 1.40 7.76
CA PRO A 3 -8.44 0.37 6.75
C PRO A 3 -7.01 -0.20 6.77
N HIS A 4 -6.86 -1.52 6.72
CA HIS A 4 -5.55 -2.18 6.71
C HIS A 4 -4.96 -2.29 5.29
N ILE A 5 -5.03 -1.22 4.49
CA ILE A 5 -4.56 -1.22 3.10
C ILE A 5 -3.07 -1.58 2.97
N HIS A 6 -2.27 -1.24 3.98
CA HIS A 6 -0.83 -1.54 4.05
C HIS A 6 -0.52 -3.03 4.31
N ASN A 7 -1.52 -3.89 4.51
CA ASN A 7 -1.34 -5.33 4.66
C ASN A 7 -1.45 -6.08 3.32
N HIS A 8 -1.89 -5.42 2.25
CA HIS A 8 -2.01 -6.03 0.93
C HIS A 8 -0.74 -5.77 0.13
N ASP A 9 -0.01 -6.85 -0.17
CA ASP A 9 1.16 -6.75 -1.03
C ASP A 9 0.79 -6.98 -2.49
N ILE A 10 0.70 -5.89 -3.25
CA ILE A 10 0.45 -5.90 -4.69
C ILE A 10 1.73 -5.71 -5.53
N SER A 11 2.92 -5.72 -4.92
CA SER A 11 4.18 -5.53 -5.64
C SER A 11 4.50 -6.71 -6.55
N LEU A 12 3.92 -7.88 -6.24
CA LEU A 12 4.00 -9.09 -7.06
C LEU A 12 3.44 -8.89 -8.48
N CYS A 13 2.63 -7.85 -8.70
CA CYS A 13 2.07 -7.51 -10.00
C CYS A 13 2.94 -6.53 -10.81
N TYR A 14 4.10 -6.12 -10.29
CA TYR A 14 4.99 -5.13 -10.92
C TYR A 14 6.37 -5.74 -11.18
N GLU A 15 7.00 -5.33 -12.29
CA GLU A 15 8.41 -5.67 -12.53
C GLU A 15 9.33 -4.81 -11.64
N LYS A 16 10.54 -5.29 -11.35
CA LYS A 16 11.50 -4.54 -10.51
C LYS A 16 11.82 -3.14 -11.02
N LYS A 17 11.79 -2.92 -12.33
CA LYS A 17 12.02 -1.60 -12.95
C LYS A 17 10.88 -0.60 -12.69
N ASP A 18 9.70 -1.10 -12.37
CA ASP A 18 8.46 -0.34 -12.13
C ASP A 18 8.21 -0.14 -10.62
N MET A 19 9.25 -0.30 -9.81
CA MET A 19 9.21 -0.21 -8.35
C MET A 19 10.43 0.57 -7.84
N MET A 20 10.24 1.30 -6.74
CA MET A 20 11.31 1.98 -6.04
C MET A 20 11.19 1.77 -4.54
N ASP A 21 12.21 1.17 -3.94
CA ASP A 21 12.26 0.95 -2.49
C ASP A 21 12.90 2.15 -1.79
N LEU A 22 12.18 2.71 -0.83
CA LEU A 22 12.49 3.97 -0.21
C LEU A 22 12.52 3.83 1.31
N THR A 23 13.38 4.62 1.94
CA THR A 23 13.42 4.78 3.39
C THR A 23 13.46 6.24 3.76
N PHE A 24 12.84 6.62 4.88
CA PHE A 24 13.02 7.92 5.52
C PHE A 24 12.85 7.82 7.04
N ASN A 25 13.27 8.85 7.76
CA ASN A 25 13.21 8.85 9.22
C ASN A 25 12.09 9.77 9.72
N MET A 26 11.44 9.32 10.80
CA MET A 26 10.51 10.10 11.59
C MET A 26 11.03 10.21 13.03
N PRO A 27 10.63 11.25 13.78
CA PRO A 27 10.95 11.35 15.20
C PRO A 27 10.38 10.15 15.97
N GLU A 28 11.11 9.73 17.00
CA GLU A 28 10.61 8.73 17.94
C GLU A 28 9.31 9.21 18.60
N ASN A 29 8.33 8.33 18.70
CA ASN A 29 7.03 8.65 19.28
C ASN A 29 6.40 7.44 19.98
N SER A 30 5.36 7.71 20.77
CA SER A 30 4.59 6.70 21.50
C SER A 30 3.71 5.83 20.61
N LEU A 31 3.43 6.23 19.36
CA LEU A 31 2.54 5.50 18.46
C LEU A 31 3.13 4.18 17.97
N ASN A 32 4.45 3.98 18.09
CA ASN A 32 5.09 2.71 17.76
C ASN A 32 5.15 1.71 18.94
N LYS A 33 4.53 2.02 20.10
CA LYS A 33 4.62 1.17 21.31
C LYS A 33 3.68 -0.02 21.31
N THR A 34 2.47 0.13 20.76
CA THR A 34 1.47 -0.95 20.74
C THR A 34 1.10 -1.29 19.30
N ARG A 35 0.63 -2.52 19.08
CA ARG A 35 0.16 -2.94 17.74
C ARG A 35 -0.94 -2.02 17.22
N TYR A 36 -1.92 -1.68 18.05
CA TYR A 36 -3.03 -0.80 17.68
C TYR A 36 -2.54 0.57 17.17
N LEU A 37 -1.71 1.25 17.95
CA LEU A 37 -1.19 2.57 17.57
C LEU A 37 -0.29 2.50 16.33
N ARG A 38 0.49 1.41 16.19
CA ARG A 38 1.37 1.20 15.05
C ARG A 38 0.59 1.00 13.75
N GLU A 39 -0.54 0.31 13.79
CA GLU A 39 -1.41 0.14 12.61
C GLU A 39 -2.04 1.47 12.18
N HIS A 40 -2.48 2.30 13.14
CA HIS A 40 -2.97 3.65 12.84
C HIS A 40 -1.86 4.55 12.27
N LEU A 41 -0.65 4.48 12.81
CA LEU A 41 0.50 5.19 12.29
C LEU A 41 0.83 4.73 10.86
N LYS A 42 0.86 3.42 10.60
CA LYS A 42 1.10 2.87 9.26
C LYS A 42 0.08 3.40 8.25
N TYR A 43 -1.20 3.31 8.57
CA TYR A 43 -2.26 3.83 7.72
C TYR A 43 -2.08 5.33 7.42
N ALA A 44 -1.83 6.12 8.46
CA ALA A 44 -1.62 7.56 8.30
C ALA A 44 -0.38 7.87 7.44
N ILE A 45 0.71 7.12 7.58
CA ILE A 45 1.88 7.25 6.72
C ILE A 45 1.53 6.93 5.27
N VAL A 46 0.81 5.84 5.00
CA VAL A 46 0.39 5.47 3.64
C VAL A 46 -0.43 6.59 3.01
N CYS A 47 -1.46 7.11 3.70
CA CYS A 47 -2.26 8.22 3.19
C CYS A 47 -1.41 9.47 2.95
N THR A 48 -0.53 9.82 3.89
CA THR A 48 0.33 11.01 3.78
C THR A 48 1.30 10.88 2.59
N LEU A 49 1.88 9.71 2.36
CA LEU A 49 2.77 9.44 1.21
C LEU A 49 1.99 9.46 -0.11
N ALA A 50 0.79 8.89 -0.13
CA ALA A 50 -0.10 8.89 -1.29
C ALA A 50 -0.49 10.32 -1.70
N ASP A 51 -0.93 11.13 -0.74
CA ASP A 51 -1.26 12.55 -0.94
C ASP A 51 -0.02 13.38 -1.30
N ALA A 52 1.13 13.05 -0.72
CA ALA A 52 2.40 13.70 -1.04
C ALA A 52 2.83 13.43 -2.47
N GLY A 53 2.70 12.19 -2.93
CA GLY A 53 3.08 11.73 -4.26
C GLY A 53 2.00 11.90 -5.32
N GLN A 54 0.78 12.32 -4.97
CA GLN A 54 -0.39 12.29 -5.86
C GLN A 54 -0.58 10.92 -6.54
N VAL A 55 -0.56 9.88 -5.71
CA VAL A 55 -0.73 8.48 -6.14
C VAL A 55 -1.83 7.82 -5.32
N SER A 56 -2.41 6.74 -5.83
CA SER A 56 -3.31 5.92 -5.02
C SER A 56 -2.58 5.36 -3.78
N PRO A 57 -3.24 5.30 -2.61
CA PRO A 57 -2.70 4.64 -1.42
C PRO A 57 -2.22 3.21 -1.63
N LEU A 58 -2.77 2.51 -2.62
CA LEU A 58 -2.34 1.15 -2.98
C LEU A 58 -0.94 1.10 -3.61
N ARG A 59 -0.47 2.20 -4.19
CA ARG A 59 0.89 2.30 -4.78
C ARG A 59 1.98 2.50 -3.74
N VAL A 60 1.62 2.81 -2.49
CA VAL A 60 2.53 2.83 -1.35
C VAL A 60 2.43 1.49 -0.64
N ASN A 61 3.36 0.59 -0.93
CA ASN A 61 3.28 -0.80 -0.56
C ASN A 61 4.42 -1.20 0.40
N ARG A 62 4.29 -2.38 1.03
CA ARG A 62 5.31 -3.04 1.86
C ARG A 62 5.86 -2.15 2.96
N LEU A 63 4.98 -1.35 3.57
CA LEU A 63 5.33 -0.39 4.61
C LEU A 63 5.79 -1.09 5.90
N GLU A 64 7.04 -0.84 6.27
CA GLU A 64 7.65 -1.25 7.51
C GLU A 64 8.08 -0.04 8.35
N ILE A 65 7.99 -0.19 9.67
CA ILE A 65 8.48 0.82 10.62
C ILE A 65 9.44 0.12 11.56
N LYS A 66 10.72 0.49 11.58
CA LYS A 66 11.74 -0.06 12.47
C LYS A 66 12.23 1.03 13.43
N LYS A 67 12.35 0.69 14.71
CA LYS A 67 12.93 1.61 15.69
C LYS A 67 14.45 1.60 15.51
N ILE A 68 15.02 2.78 15.30
CA ILE A 68 16.48 3.02 15.29
C ILE A 68 16.84 3.93 16.46
N LYS A 69 18.14 4.16 16.70
CA LYS A 69 18.59 4.99 17.83
C LYS A 69 18.09 6.44 17.65
N GLY A 70 17.07 6.84 18.43
CA GLY A 70 16.51 8.19 18.45
C GLY A 70 15.49 8.52 17.34
N ALA A 71 15.09 7.54 16.52
CA ALA A 71 14.15 7.76 15.42
C ALA A 71 13.38 6.49 15.04
N LEU A 72 12.34 6.66 14.22
CA LEU A 72 11.65 5.59 13.53
C LEU A 72 12.04 5.61 12.06
N MET A 73 12.65 4.55 11.58
CA MET A 73 12.91 4.35 10.16
C MET A 73 11.66 3.78 9.51
N VAL A 74 11.14 4.48 8.52
CA VAL A 74 10.01 4.06 7.69
C VAL A 74 10.56 3.56 6.37
N THR A 75 10.22 2.34 6.01
CA THR A 75 10.62 1.72 4.75
C THR A 75 9.37 1.36 3.96
N PHE A 76 9.33 1.68 2.67
CA PHE A 76 8.19 1.41 1.80
C PHE A 76 8.64 1.20 0.36
N THR A 77 7.77 0.62 -0.44
CA THR A 77 7.94 0.46 -1.89
C THR A 77 6.93 1.36 -2.57
N LEU A 78 7.40 2.21 -3.49
CA LEU A 78 6.54 3.00 -4.36
C LEU A 78 6.42 2.28 -5.71
N LEU A 79 5.19 2.06 -6.14
CA LEU A 79 4.89 1.37 -7.40
C LEU A 79 4.62 2.38 -8.53
N GLU A 80 4.98 2.02 -9.75
CA GLU A 80 4.60 2.79 -10.94
C GLU A 80 3.07 2.84 -11.10
N LYS A 81 2.57 3.84 -11.83
CA LYS A 81 1.14 3.90 -12.16
C LYS A 81 0.79 2.72 -13.05
N PRO A 82 -0.32 2.00 -12.78
CA PRO A 82 -0.75 0.91 -13.64
C PRO A 82 -1.06 1.46 -15.04
N PRO A 83 -0.81 0.68 -16.10
CA PRO A 83 -1.23 1.04 -17.45
C PRO A 83 -2.77 0.94 -17.52
N ILE A 84 -3.46 2.05 -17.22
CA ILE A 84 -4.91 2.07 -17.28
C ILE A 84 -5.33 2.21 -18.75
N THR A 85 -5.80 1.11 -19.32
CA THR A 85 -6.53 1.09 -20.59
C THR A 85 -8.02 1.09 -20.29
N GLY A 86 -8.65 2.27 -20.24
CA GLY A 86 -10.10 2.41 -20.10
C GLY A 86 -10.54 3.83 -19.77
N ASP A 87 -11.77 4.18 -20.16
CA ASP A 87 -12.39 5.48 -19.92
C ASP A 87 -12.96 5.56 -18.49
N VAL A 88 -12.10 5.41 -17.48
CA VAL A 88 -12.47 5.63 -16.08
C VAL A 88 -12.05 7.05 -15.70
N ASP A 89 -13.02 7.90 -15.38
CA ASP A 89 -12.75 9.27 -14.94
C ASP A 89 -11.78 9.28 -13.75
N GLY A 90 -10.69 10.06 -13.88
CA GLY A 90 -9.65 10.20 -12.85
C GLY A 90 -8.44 9.26 -12.98
N ALA A 91 -8.50 8.24 -13.85
CA ALA A 91 -7.40 7.29 -14.06
C ALA A 91 -6.08 7.91 -14.56
N GLY A 92 -6.14 9.07 -15.22
CA GLY A 92 -4.96 9.71 -15.83
C GLY A 92 -4.17 10.66 -14.94
N ASN A 93 -4.67 11.01 -13.75
CA ASN A 93 -4.16 12.13 -12.97
C ASN A 93 -3.06 11.76 -11.96
N GLU A 94 -2.71 10.49 -11.85
CA GLU A 94 -1.65 10.07 -10.94
C GLU A 94 -0.25 10.33 -11.52
N PHE A 95 0.65 10.74 -10.63
CA PHE A 95 2.05 10.93 -10.98
C PHE A 95 2.74 9.61 -11.36
N THR A 96 3.66 9.69 -12.31
CA THR A 96 4.61 8.60 -12.60
C THR A 96 5.49 8.31 -11.38
N LEU A 97 6.19 7.17 -11.38
CA LEU A 97 7.08 6.78 -10.28
C LEU A 97 8.10 7.89 -9.95
N ALA A 98 8.73 8.45 -10.98
CA ALA A 98 9.73 9.50 -10.83
C ALA A 98 9.14 10.82 -10.30
N GLU A 99 7.97 11.22 -10.80
CA GLU A 99 7.27 12.43 -10.34
C GLU A 99 6.81 12.29 -8.89
N ALA A 100 6.25 11.14 -8.53
CA ALA A 100 5.80 10.83 -7.19
C ALA A 100 6.99 10.83 -6.20
N TYR A 101 8.11 10.18 -6.55
CA TYR A 101 9.35 10.24 -5.76
C TYR A 101 9.80 11.68 -5.52
N ASN A 102 9.92 12.48 -6.58
CA ASN A 102 10.41 13.86 -6.49
C ASN A 102 9.45 14.74 -5.66
N SER A 103 8.14 14.54 -5.79
CA SER A 103 7.14 15.26 -5.01
C SER A 103 7.24 14.94 -3.52
N ILE A 104 7.31 13.64 -3.17
CA ILE A 104 7.50 13.19 -1.78
C ILE A 104 8.81 13.74 -1.23
N LYS A 105 9.91 13.62 -1.99
CA LYS A 105 11.24 14.11 -1.61
C LYS A 105 11.20 15.61 -1.30
N SER A 106 10.65 16.41 -2.21
CA SER A 106 10.53 17.85 -2.03
C SER A 106 9.71 18.22 -0.79
N LYS A 107 8.58 17.54 -0.54
CA LYS A 107 7.77 17.79 0.66
C LYS A 107 8.52 17.41 1.94
N LEU A 108 9.24 16.28 1.93
CA LEU A 108 10.04 15.84 3.07
C LEU A 108 11.19 16.80 3.36
N ASP A 109 11.96 17.19 2.34
CA ASP A 109 13.12 18.07 2.48
C ASP A 109 12.71 19.50 2.94
N LYS A 110 11.49 19.92 2.61
CA LYS A 110 10.86 21.16 3.12
C LYS A 110 10.17 21.02 4.47
N SER A 111 10.25 19.86 5.13
CA SER A 111 9.54 19.56 6.39
C SER A 111 8.01 19.73 6.30
N GLN A 112 7.45 19.51 5.11
CA GLN A 112 6.01 19.59 4.83
C GLN A 112 5.33 18.21 4.81
N LEU A 113 6.08 17.13 5.03
CA LEU A 113 5.52 15.79 5.19
C LEU A 113 5.05 15.58 6.64
N ILE A 114 3.80 15.97 6.90
CA ILE A 114 3.16 15.90 8.22
C ILE A 114 2.21 14.70 8.25
N VAL A 115 2.53 13.71 9.07
CA VAL A 115 1.69 12.52 9.30
C VAL A 115 0.73 12.82 10.44
N ALA A 116 -0.55 12.97 10.12
CA ALA A 116 -1.62 13.16 11.11
C ALA A 116 -2.28 11.82 11.43
N VAL A 117 -2.09 11.34 12.66
CA VAL A 117 -2.64 10.06 13.14
C VAL A 117 -3.91 10.32 13.94
N ASN A 118 -5.03 9.79 13.47
CA ASN A 118 -6.30 9.83 14.19
C ASN A 118 -6.49 8.55 15.02
N LEU A 119 -6.60 8.68 16.34
CA LEU A 119 -6.69 7.56 17.28
C LEU A 119 -8.11 7.21 17.75
N GLY A 120 -9.17 7.90 17.32
CA GLY A 120 -10.52 7.52 17.73
C GLY A 120 -11.63 8.51 17.40
N PRO A 121 -12.90 8.09 17.58
CA PRO A 121 -14.07 8.88 17.24
C PRO A 121 -14.46 9.75 18.44
N SER A 122 -13.60 10.67 18.85
CA SER A 122 -14.09 11.74 19.72
C SER A 122 -14.62 12.83 18.80
N SER A 123 -15.93 12.80 18.55
CA SER A 123 -16.68 13.77 17.76
C SER A 123 -16.54 15.20 18.28
N GLN A 124 -15.94 15.38 19.46
CA GLN A 124 -15.74 16.66 20.13
C GLN A 124 -14.26 17.06 20.21
N HIS A 125 -13.32 16.10 20.27
CA HIS A 125 -11.88 16.35 20.25
C HIS A 125 -11.15 15.19 19.58
N PRO A 126 -10.91 15.22 18.26
CA PRO A 126 -10.14 14.16 17.63
C PRO A 126 -8.72 14.16 18.25
N ASP A 127 -8.32 13.03 18.84
CA ASP A 127 -6.95 12.82 19.33
C ASP A 127 -6.03 12.66 18.12
N ILE A 128 -5.69 13.80 17.52
CA ILE A 128 -4.80 13.89 16.37
C ILE A 128 -3.38 14.09 16.88
N VAL A 129 -2.54 13.10 16.64
CA VAL A 129 -1.09 13.22 16.86
C VAL A 129 -0.44 13.55 15.53
N GLN A 130 0.23 14.68 15.44
CA GLN A 130 0.97 15.09 14.25
C GLN A 130 2.45 14.78 14.40
N LEU A 131 3.03 14.16 13.38
CA LEU A 131 4.45 13.85 13.31
C LEU A 131 5.02 14.44 12.03
N VAL A 132 6.03 15.28 12.16
CA VAL A 132 6.75 15.84 11.01
C VAL A 132 7.91 14.90 10.67
N ALA A 133 7.97 14.40 9.44
CA ALA A 133 9.09 13.59 8.99
C ALA A 133 10.40 14.38 9.01
N MET A 134 11.52 13.70 9.27
CA MET A 134 12.82 14.36 9.34
C MET A 134 13.30 14.75 7.94
N PRO A 135 13.61 16.04 7.68
CA PRO A 135 14.02 16.49 6.35
C PRO A 135 15.36 15.86 5.93
N ASN A 136 15.58 15.73 4.61
CA ASN A 136 16.81 15.20 4.02
C ASN A 136 17.17 13.77 4.46
N THR A 137 16.19 12.97 4.89
CA THR A 137 16.41 11.58 5.31
C THR A 137 15.94 10.54 4.30
N MET A 138 15.31 10.97 3.20
CA MET A 138 14.78 10.04 2.21
C MET A 138 15.87 9.51 1.29
N ASN A 139 16.01 8.19 1.21
CA ASN A 139 16.98 7.50 0.36
C ASN A 139 16.35 6.29 -0.34
N GLU A 140 16.85 5.98 -1.53
CA GLU A 140 16.58 4.70 -2.19
C GLU A 140 17.42 3.60 -1.56
N ILE A 141 16.84 2.42 -1.40
CA ILE A 141 17.51 1.25 -0.84
C ILE A 141 17.31 0.05 -1.76
N LEU A 142 18.17 -0.96 -1.63
CA LEU A 142 17.90 -2.28 -2.18
C LEU A 142 17.25 -3.10 -1.07
N ARG A 143 15.98 -3.48 -1.22
CA ARG A 143 15.39 -4.49 -0.34
C ARG A 143 15.82 -5.87 -0.83
N ASP A 144 16.49 -6.60 0.04
CA ASP A 144 16.70 -8.03 -0.14
C ASP A 144 15.47 -8.75 0.38
N ASP A 145 14.56 -9.04 -0.53
CA ASP A 145 13.26 -9.64 -0.20
C ASP A 145 13.36 -11.15 0.01
N GLY A 146 14.52 -11.75 -0.26
CA GLY A 146 14.58 -13.14 -0.66
C GLY A 146 13.78 -13.36 -1.95
N VAL A 147 14.21 -14.28 -2.79
CA VAL A 147 13.41 -14.66 -3.96
C VAL A 147 12.20 -15.44 -3.44
N ILE A 148 11.05 -14.79 -3.27
CA ILE A 148 9.77 -15.49 -3.17
C ILE A 148 9.32 -15.75 -4.62
N GLU A 149 9.93 -16.74 -5.25
CA GLU A 149 9.38 -17.36 -6.46
C GLU A 149 8.08 -18.05 -6.04
N GLY A 150 6.96 -17.35 -6.20
CA GLY A 150 5.66 -17.98 -6.26
C GLY A 150 5.64 -18.86 -7.51
N THR A 151 5.81 -20.16 -7.33
CA THR A 151 5.52 -21.12 -8.40
C THR A 151 4.00 -21.14 -8.57
N GLU A 152 3.51 -20.41 -9.58
CA GLU A 152 2.16 -20.61 -10.07
C GLU A 152 2.07 -22.05 -10.62
N SER A 153 1.54 -22.97 -9.82
CA SER A 153 1.01 -24.22 -10.38
C SER A 153 -0.33 -23.89 -11.00
N PRO A 154 -0.51 -23.92 -12.33
CA PRO A 154 -1.80 -23.62 -12.93
C PRO A 154 -2.79 -24.71 -12.53
N PRO A 155 -3.87 -24.42 -11.77
CA PRO A 155 -4.99 -25.33 -11.75
C PRO A 155 -5.69 -25.14 -13.09
N GLY A 156 -5.47 -26.08 -14.01
CA GLY A 156 -6.14 -26.10 -15.31
C GLY A 156 -7.66 -26.06 -15.13
N TYR A 157 -8.26 -24.89 -15.27
CA TYR A 157 -9.70 -24.72 -15.20
C TYR A 157 -10.30 -25.24 -16.51
N THR A 158 -10.88 -26.44 -16.48
CA THR A 158 -11.68 -26.96 -17.59
C THR A 158 -13.14 -26.55 -17.39
N LYS A 159 -13.69 -25.84 -18.38
CA LYS A 159 -15.07 -25.36 -18.39
C LYS A 159 -16.05 -26.53 -18.16
N GLY A 160 -16.90 -26.43 -17.13
CA GLY A 160 -18.00 -27.39 -16.88
C GLY A 160 -17.82 -28.38 -15.71
N LYS A 161 -16.75 -28.30 -14.92
CA LYS A 161 -16.64 -29.07 -13.67
C LYS A 161 -16.71 -28.14 -12.45
N SER A 162 -17.67 -28.40 -11.54
CA SER A 162 -17.66 -27.81 -10.21
C SER A 162 -16.44 -28.30 -9.43
N LEU A 163 -15.75 -27.38 -8.75
CA LEU A 163 -14.64 -27.72 -7.86
C LEU A 163 -15.13 -28.67 -6.76
N PRO A 164 -14.36 -29.71 -6.39
CA PRO A 164 -14.72 -30.54 -5.25
C PRO A 164 -14.68 -29.73 -3.96
N TYR A 165 -15.76 -29.78 -3.19
CA TYR A 165 -15.82 -29.23 -1.84
C TYR A 165 -14.89 -30.04 -0.93
N VAL A 166 -13.76 -29.45 -0.54
CA VAL A 166 -12.84 -30.06 0.42
C VAL A 166 -13.22 -29.60 1.82
N SER A 167 -13.88 -30.50 2.56
CA SER A 167 -14.14 -30.34 3.99
C SER A 167 -12.90 -30.71 4.79
N GLY A 168 -12.20 -29.73 5.37
CA GLY A 168 -11.32 -29.95 6.53
C GLY A 168 -9.96 -29.25 6.50
N SER A 169 -9.78 -28.35 7.48
CA SER A 169 -8.53 -27.91 8.13
C SER A 169 -7.53 -26.98 7.39
N ARG A 170 -7.45 -25.75 7.94
CA ARG A 170 -6.37 -24.74 7.93
C ARG A 170 -5.96 -24.09 6.61
N ASN A 171 -6.40 -22.82 6.49
CA ASN A 171 -5.81 -21.69 5.75
C ASN A 171 -5.16 -22.01 4.39
N THR A 172 -5.98 -22.00 3.35
CA THR A 172 -5.53 -21.60 2.00
C THR A 172 -6.68 -20.85 1.34
N LEU A 173 -6.59 -19.52 1.28
CA LEU A 173 -7.49 -18.70 0.48
C LEU A 173 -6.90 -18.65 -0.94
N VAL A 174 -7.48 -19.43 -1.85
CA VAL A 174 -7.16 -19.37 -3.28
C VAL A 174 -8.15 -18.39 -3.92
N TYR A 175 -7.65 -17.26 -4.40
CA TYR A 175 -8.44 -16.34 -5.22
C TYR A 175 -8.25 -16.69 -6.70
N ALA A 176 -9.34 -16.93 -7.42
CA ALA A 176 -9.35 -17.07 -8.86
C ALA A 176 -9.90 -15.77 -9.48
N TYR A 177 -9.09 -15.08 -10.29
CA TYR A 177 -9.56 -14.04 -11.20
C TYR A 177 -9.58 -14.59 -12.62
N SER A 178 -10.73 -14.49 -13.28
CA SER A 178 -10.91 -14.82 -14.70
C SER A 178 -10.88 -13.52 -15.51
N SER A 179 -9.92 -13.42 -16.42
CA SER A 179 -9.85 -12.40 -17.46
C SER A 179 -10.42 -12.97 -18.77
N SER A 180 -11.52 -12.40 -19.28
CA SER A 180 -11.78 -12.15 -20.72
C SER A 180 -13.28 -11.94 -21.04
N ARG A 181 -13.59 -10.71 -21.49
CA ARG A 181 -14.52 -10.28 -22.55
C ARG A 181 -15.99 -10.79 -22.56
N ARG A 182 -16.89 -9.82 -22.31
CA ARG A 182 -18.31 -9.68 -22.76
C ARG A 182 -19.27 -10.84 -22.46
N ALA A 183 -20.17 -10.61 -21.50
CA ALA A 183 -21.60 -10.84 -21.65
C ALA A 183 -22.36 -10.07 -20.56
N PHE A 184 -23.31 -9.21 -20.98
CA PHE A 184 -24.33 -8.65 -20.09
C PHE A 184 -25.30 -9.76 -19.66
N PRO A 185 -25.83 -9.72 -18.43
CA PRO A 185 -27.16 -10.25 -18.19
C PRO A 185 -28.14 -9.12 -17.86
N VAL A 186 -29.22 -9.13 -18.63
CA VAL A 186 -30.47 -8.40 -18.44
C VAL A 186 -31.10 -8.83 -17.12
N LEU A 187 -31.58 -7.85 -16.34
CA LEU A 187 -32.50 -8.10 -15.23
C LEU A 187 -33.81 -8.66 -15.79
N THR A 188 -34.12 -9.91 -15.51
CA THR A 188 -35.50 -10.42 -15.52
C THR A 188 -35.99 -10.49 -14.08
N LEU A 189 -36.97 -9.64 -13.78
CA LEU A 189 -37.83 -9.73 -12.62
C LEU A 189 -38.71 -10.97 -12.75
N GLU A 190 -38.64 -11.88 -11.78
CA GLU A 190 -39.78 -12.60 -11.20
C GLU A 190 -39.51 -12.87 -9.71
#